data_AF-A0A1H7IPK5-F1
#
_entry.id   AF-A0A1H7IPK5-F1
#
_cell.length_a   1.000
_cell.length_b   1.000
_cell.length_c   1.000
_cell.angle_alpha   90.00
_cell.angle_beta   90.00
_cell.angle_gamma   90.00
#
_symmetry.space_group_name_H-M   'P 1'
#
loop_
_entity.id
_entity.type
_entity.pdbx_description
1 polymer ?
#
loop_
_entity_poly.entity_id
_entity_poly.type
_entity_poly.pdbx_seq_one_letter_code
_entity_poly.pdbx_strand_id
1 'polypeptide(L)'
;MRKVPAFILAGTIVLSGILTGCGGNNDTSENGGEVASELFTKIEEDNAEVVQEDDGADDASALESSSERGELANSDESEKTQDITESSEPDATAKSATSAEDSDDDNATESDNAAGNNGRNSNEDDGILSSSADINLHDDGSGKNYTFTYNGEDFSAIYIEDNWKIIDSYKINSVSDMLYICQALIDEKPVHGRDMQSYRDAEDMAYEWVQHNMAYQILPDGNDMKAHAKDVDFDPQDQNKDFDEIYKDRTGKELSLDDILDKLN
;
A
#
# COMPACT_ATOMS: atom_id res chain seq x y z
N MET A 1 27.94 23.38 -29.65
CA MET A 1 26.94 22.33 -29.35
C MET A 1 27.63 21.24 -28.55
N ARG A 2 27.40 21.19 -27.23
CA ARG A 2 27.99 20.18 -26.34
C ARG A 2 27.03 18.99 -26.30
N LYS A 3 27.49 17.82 -26.72
CA LYS A 3 26.77 16.55 -26.58
C LYS A 3 26.91 16.09 -25.13
N VAL A 4 25.78 15.90 -24.46
CA VAL A 4 25.73 15.27 -23.13
C VAL A 4 25.58 13.76 -23.36
N PRO A 5 26.37 12.89 -22.72
CA PRO A 5 26.17 11.45 -22.82
C PRO A 5 24.95 11.01 -22.00
N ALA A 6 24.06 10.25 -22.63
CA ALA A 6 22.99 9.54 -21.98
C ALA A 6 23.59 8.37 -21.18
N PHE A 7 23.47 8.42 -19.86
CA PHE A 7 23.74 7.27 -19.00
C PHE A 7 22.45 6.47 -18.90
N ILE A 8 22.43 5.30 -19.54
CA ILE A 8 21.40 4.28 -19.34
C ILE A 8 21.82 3.53 -18.07
N LEU A 9 21.12 3.81 -16.97
CA LEU A 9 21.23 3.04 -15.74
C LEU A 9 20.27 1.86 -15.88
N ALA A 10 20.77 0.73 -16.38
CA ALA A 10 20.05 -0.54 -16.31
C ALA A 10 20.12 -1.04 -14.87
N GLY A 11 19.07 -0.78 -14.09
CA GLY A 11 18.90 -1.35 -12.76
C GLY A 11 18.48 -2.82 -12.89
N THR A 12 19.42 -3.73 -12.76
CA THR A 12 19.14 -5.15 -12.62
C THR A 12 18.58 -5.40 -11.21
N ILE A 13 17.25 -5.51 -11.09
CA ILE A 13 16.63 -6.01 -9.86
C ILE A 13 16.83 -7.53 -9.89
N VAL A 14 17.77 -8.01 -9.08
CA VAL A 14 18.01 -9.43 -8.89
C VAL A 14 17.04 -9.91 -7.80
N LEU A 15 15.87 -10.38 -8.22
CA LEU A 15 14.93 -11.09 -7.34
C LEU A 15 15.51 -12.49 -7.05
N SER A 16 16.28 -12.62 -5.97
CA SER A 16 16.81 -13.91 -5.52
C SER A 16 15.87 -14.51 -4.48
N GLY A 17 14.99 -15.41 -4.91
CA GLY A 17 14.22 -16.26 -4.00
C GLY A 17 15.15 -17.22 -3.25
N ILE A 18 15.15 -17.15 -1.92
CA ILE A 18 15.80 -18.13 -1.05
C ILE A 18 14.76 -18.68 -0.07
N LEU A 19 14.17 -19.80 -0.43
CA LEU A 19 13.42 -20.68 0.48
C LEU A 19 14.39 -21.42 1.41
N THR A 20 14.46 -21.05 2.69
CA THR A 20 14.97 -21.87 3.81
C THR A 20 14.43 -21.25 5.11
N GLY A 21 13.52 -21.83 5.90
CA GLY A 21 13.64 -23.05 6.70
C GLY A 21 13.69 -22.70 8.20
N CYS A 22 12.68 -23.14 8.97
CA CYS A 22 12.33 -22.76 10.35
C CYS A 22 13.46 -22.81 11.42
N GLY A 23 13.40 -21.91 12.42
CA GLY A 23 14.24 -22.00 13.61
C GLY A 23 13.97 -21.02 14.78
N GLY A 24 12.80 -21.13 15.43
CA GLY A 24 12.49 -20.92 16.86
C GLY A 24 13.17 -19.85 17.76
N ASN A 25 12.27 -19.09 18.42
CA ASN A 25 12.25 -18.56 19.80
C ASN A 25 12.56 -17.06 20.04
N ASN A 26 11.49 -16.34 20.44
CA ASN A 26 11.36 -15.28 21.44
C ASN A 26 12.44 -14.19 21.52
N ASP A 27 12.10 -12.95 21.12
CA ASP A 27 11.81 -11.85 22.07
C ASP A 27 11.25 -10.63 21.32
N THR A 28 10.28 -9.97 21.97
CA THR A 28 9.55 -8.77 21.54
C THR A 28 10.48 -7.57 21.29
N SER A 29 10.50 -7.07 20.05
CA SER A 29 10.79 -5.69 19.57
C SER A 29 11.47 -5.79 18.20
N GLU A 30 11.02 -5.01 17.21
CA GLU A 30 11.52 -4.96 15.81
C GLU A 30 10.95 -6.05 14.85
N ASN A 31 9.64 -6.04 14.65
CA ASN A 31 8.93 -6.96 13.73
C ASN A 31 8.81 -6.48 12.28
N GLY A 32 9.53 -5.43 11.86
CA GLY A 32 9.37 -4.83 10.53
C GLY A 32 9.96 -5.64 9.36
N GLY A 33 10.92 -6.53 9.61
CA GLY A 33 11.62 -7.28 8.56
C GLY A 33 10.94 -8.58 8.12
N GLU A 34 10.32 -9.32 9.05
CA GLU A 34 9.65 -10.59 8.71
C GLU A 34 8.37 -10.35 7.90
N VAL A 35 7.60 -9.31 8.23
CA VAL A 35 6.36 -8.93 7.51
C VAL A 35 6.60 -8.52 6.06
N ALA A 36 7.73 -7.85 5.77
CA ALA A 36 8.09 -7.50 4.39
C ALA A 36 8.32 -8.77 3.54
N SER A 37 8.95 -9.80 4.11
CA SER A 37 9.20 -11.06 3.42
C SER A 37 7.90 -11.82 3.13
N GLU A 38 6.93 -11.81 4.04
CA GLU A 38 5.60 -12.41 3.81
C GLU A 38 4.82 -11.66 2.72
N LEU A 39 4.88 -10.33 2.69
CA LEU A 39 4.27 -9.50 1.65
C LEU A 39 4.78 -9.87 0.25
N PHE A 40 6.11 -10.03 0.08
CA PHE A 40 6.67 -10.47 -1.20
C PHE A 40 6.28 -11.91 -1.55
N THR A 41 6.17 -12.80 -0.56
CA THR A 41 5.75 -14.19 -0.79
C THR A 41 4.29 -14.24 -1.25
N LYS A 42 3.42 -13.40 -0.70
CA LYS A 42 2.01 -13.27 -1.12
C LYS A 42 1.90 -12.78 -2.56
N ILE A 43 2.71 -11.78 -2.95
CA ILE A 43 2.80 -11.33 -4.35
C ILE A 43 3.26 -12.46 -5.29
N GLU A 44 4.19 -13.31 -4.86
CA GLU A 44 4.69 -14.43 -5.68
C GLU A 44 3.67 -15.58 -5.78
N GLU A 45 2.93 -15.88 -4.71
CA GLU A 45 1.90 -16.93 -4.67
C GLU A 45 0.68 -16.56 -5.53
N ASP A 46 0.18 -15.32 -5.44
CA ASP A 46 -0.95 -14.84 -6.25
C ASP A 46 -0.63 -14.85 -7.77
N ASN A 47 0.63 -14.61 -8.14
CA ASN A 47 1.07 -14.64 -9.55
C ASN A 47 1.34 -16.06 -10.09
N ALA A 48 1.51 -17.07 -9.23
CA ALA A 48 1.88 -18.42 -9.64
C ALA A 48 0.68 -19.30 -10.04
N GLU A 49 -0.56 -18.90 -9.75
CA GLU A 49 -1.75 -19.75 -9.99
C GLU A 49 -2.33 -19.64 -11.42
N VAL A 50 -1.85 -18.72 -12.27
CA VAL A 50 -2.49 -18.38 -13.57
C VAL A 50 -1.92 -19.14 -14.78
N VAL A 51 -1.17 -20.23 -14.61
CA VAL A 51 -0.71 -21.06 -15.75
C VAL A 51 -1.19 -22.51 -15.61
N GLN A 52 -2.49 -22.72 -15.83
CA GLN A 52 -2.98 -24.00 -16.35
C GLN A 52 -3.48 -23.78 -17.77
N GLU A 53 -2.66 -24.22 -18.74
CA GLU A 53 -3.02 -24.36 -20.14
C GLU A 53 -4.16 -25.39 -20.26
N ASP A 54 -5.40 -24.92 -20.41
CA ASP A 54 -6.53 -25.75 -20.81
C ASP A 54 -6.53 -25.87 -22.35
N ASP A 55 -5.76 -26.83 -22.84
CA ASP A 55 -5.82 -27.32 -24.22
C ASP A 55 -7.10 -28.15 -24.43
N GLY A 56 -8.25 -27.46 -24.50
CA GLY A 56 -9.57 -28.05 -24.68
C GLY A 56 -10.20 -27.68 -26.03
N ALA A 57 -10.00 -28.54 -27.02
CA ALA A 57 -10.45 -28.41 -28.41
C ALA A 57 -11.98 -28.28 -28.63
N ASP A 58 -12.31 -27.52 -29.68
CA ASP A 58 -13.39 -27.70 -30.67
C ASP A 58 -14.75 -28.28 -30.21
N ASP A 59 -15.81 -27.46 -30.22
CA ASP A 59 -17.04 -27.85 -30.95
C ASP A 59 -17.88 -26.65 -31.40
N ALA A 60 -18.30 -26.71 -32.65
CA ALA A 60 -19.07 -25.71 -33.36
C ALA A 60 -20.56 -26.10 -33.38
N SER A 61 -21.43 -25.27 -32.78
CA SER A 61 -22.86 -25.21 -33.07
C SER A 61 -23.42 -23.97 -32.35
N ALA A 62 -24.49 -23.28 -32.73
CA ALA A 62 -25.26 -23.11 -33.95
C ALA A 62 -26.06 -21.80 -33.73
N LEU A 63 -26.54 -21.21 -34.82
CA LEU A 63 -27.52 -20.12 -34.85
C LEU A 63 -28.73 -20.34 -33.93
N GLU A 64 -29.30 -19.26 -33.38
CA GLU A 64 -30.71 -18.77 -33.50
C GLU A 64 -30.89 -17.57 -32.54
N SER A 65 -31.15 -16.34 -33.00
CA SER A 65 -32.45 -15.71 -33.30
C SER A 65 -33.41 -15.53 -32.09
N SER A 66 -33.56 -14.28 -31.62
CA SER A 66 -34.81 -13.58 -31.19
C SER A 66 -34.42 -12.42 -30.23
N SER A 67 -34.62 -11.15 -30.58
CA SER A 67 -35.88 -10.38 -30.52
C SER A 67 -36.58 -10.47 -29.17
N GLU A 68 -36.42 -9.47 -28.29
CA GLU A 68 -37.58 -8.78 -27.72
C GLU A 68 -37.25 -7.42 -27.09
N ARG A 69 -38.14 -6.48 -27.38
CA ARG A 69 -38.26 -5.13 -26.80
C ARG A 69 -38.65 -5.23 -25.32
N GLY A 70 -38.11 -4.31 -24.51
CA GLY A 70 -38.62 -3.99 -23.18
C GLY A 70 -38.45 -2.50 -22.90
N GLU A 71 -39.36 -1.70 -23.45
CA GLU A 71 -39.65 -0.32 -23.07
C GLU A 71 -40.61 -0.38 -21.85
N LEU A 72 -40.42 0.49 -20.84
CA LEU A 72 -41.37 0.99 -19.80
C LEU A 72 -40.52 1.55 -18.64
N ALA A 73 -40.35 2.86 -18.42
CA ALA A 73 -41.29 3.90 -17.98
C ALA A 73 -41.73 3.80 -16.50
N ASN A 74 -41.75 4.98 -15.84
CA ASN A 74 -42.37 5.34 -14.54
C ASN A 74 -41.61 4.96 -13.26
N SER A 75 -41.57 5.72 -12.16
CA SER A 75 -42.10 7.02 -11.68
C SER A 75 -41.29 7.37 -10.41
N ASP A 76 -40.85 8.59 -10.13
CA ASP A 76 -41.61 9.71 -9.51
C ASP A 76 -42.41 9.34 -8.24
N GLU A 77 -41.87 9.64 -7.05
CA GLU A 77 -42.53 10.15 -5.83
C GLU A 77 -41.48 10.29 -4.71
N SER A 78 -41.26 11.47 -4.11
CA SER A 78 -42.01 12.01 -2.94
C SER A 78 -41.69 11.19 -1.67
N GLU A 79 -41.16 11.68 -0.54
CA GLU A 79 -41.55 12.77 0.36
C GLU A 79 -40.52 12.69 1.54
N LYS A 80 -39.85 13.76 2.01
CA LYS A 80 -40.28 14.68 3.09
C LYS A 80 -39.97 14.25 4.54
N THR A 81 -39.21 15.13 5.23
CA THR A 81 -39.15 15.43 6.71
C THR A 81 -38.56 14.35 7.63
N GLN A 82 -37.88 14.62 8.77
CA GLN A 82 -37.90 15.68 9.79
C GLN A 82 -36.46 15.79 10.39
N ASP A 83 -35.83 16.95 10.56
CA ASP A 83 -35.96 17.91 11.67
C ASP A 83 -36.19 17.28 13.06
N ILE A 84 -35.11 17.01 13.80
CA ILE A 84 -35.13 16.92 15.27
C ILE A 84 -33.94 17.70 15.83
N THR A 85 -34.32 18.75 16.55
CA THR A 85 -33.53 19.63 17.41
C THR A 85 -33.53 19.06 18.83
N GLU A 86 -32.37 19.02 19.51
CA GLU A 86 -32.16 19.25 20.97
C GLU A 86 -30.70 18.85 21.32
N SER A 87 -29.77 19.77 21.54
CA SER A 87 -29.57 20.58 22.76
C SER A 87 -29.35 19.75 24.02
N SER A 88 -28.09 19.64 24.48
CA SER A 88 -27.67 19.81 25.89
C SER A 88 -26.15 19.62 26.03
N GLU A 89 -25.40 20.71 26.19
CA GLU A 89 -24.29 20.77 27.16
C GLU A 89 -24.88 21.04 28.57
N PRO A 90 -24.14 21.12 29.70
CA PRO A 90 -22.69 20.96 29.93
C PRO A 90 -22.35 20.08 31.18
N ASP A 91 -21.05 19.95 31.46
CA ASP A 91 -20.44 20.36 32.75
C ASP A 91 -19.50 19.35 33.46
N ALA A 92 -18.37 19.94 33.87
CA ALA A 92 -17.58 19.75 35.10
C ALA A 92 -16.83 18.44 35.47
N THR A 93 -15.50 18.61 35.47
CA THR A 93 -14.63 18.68 36.68
C THR A 93 -14.39 17.43 37.55
N ALA A 94 -13.12 16.97 37.58
CA ALA A 94 -12.23 16.78 38.76
C ALA A 94 -11.13 15.73 38.43
N LYS A 95 -9.83 16.04 38.36
CA LYS A 95 -8.88 16.32 39.44
C LYS A 95 -8.70 15.13 40.41
N SER A 96 -7.56 14.41 40.36
CA SER A 96 -6.65 14.19 41.51
C SER A 96 -5.49 13.20 41.25
N ALA A 97 -4.31 13.56 41.77
CA ALA A 97 -3.21 12.77 42.36
C ALA A 97 -2.50 11.69 41.51
N THR A 98 -1.23 11.84 41.13
CA THR A 98 0.01 11.80 41.95
C THR A 98 0.20 10.47 42.70
N SER A 99 1.15 9.65 42.22
CA SER A 99 2.05 8.86 43.06
C SER A 99 3.36 8.61 42.32
N ALA A 100 4.46 8.84 43.01
CA ALA A 100 5.84 8.66 42.59
C ALA A 100 6.45 7.57 43.48
N GLU A 101 7.10 6.56 42.88
CA GLU A 101 8.11 5.65 43.45
C GLU A 101 8.86 5.12 42.20
N ASP A 102 10.07 5.54 41.84
CA ASP A 102 11.38 5.43 42.52
C ASP A 102 11.76 3.97 42.80
N SER A 103 12.59 3.39 41.93
CA SER A 103 13.46 2.24 42.22
C SER A 103 14.50 2.11 41.10
N ASP A 104 15.70 2.56 41.43
CA ASP A 104 16.97 2.19 40.81
C ASP A 104 17.13 0.66 40.74
N ASP A 105 17.60 0.12 39.62
CA ASP A 105 18.48 -1.05 39.65
C ASP A 105 19.48 -1.01 38.48
N ASP A 106 20.71 -0.67 38.84
CA ASP A 106 21.92 -0.78 38.05
C ASP A 106 22.22 -2.27 37.78
N ASN A 107 22.26 -2.68 36.52
CA ASN A 107 23.03 -3.86 36.16
C ASN A 107 23.80 -3.66 34.85
N ALA A 108 24.96 -3.02 34.99
CA ALA A 108 26.04 -3.09 34.03
C ALA A 108 26.60 -4.51 33.99
N THR A 109 26.43 -5.21 32.88
CA THR A 109 27.27 -6.37 32.55
C THR A 109 27.86 -6.16 31.16
N GLU A 110 29.10 -5.67 31.14
CA GLU A 110 30.00 -5.77 29.99
C GLU A 110 30.14 -7.25 29.61
N SER A 111 29.75 -7.58 28.38
CA SER A 111 30.17 -8.83 27.74
C SER A 111 30.75 -8.51 26.37
N ASP A 112 32.05 -8.28 26.38
CA ASP A 112 32.91 -8.37 25.21
C ASP A 112 32.82 -9.78 24.62
N ASN A 113 32.14 -9.90 23.48
CA ASN A 113 32.32 -11.03 22.56
C ASN A 113 32.41 -10.52 21.11
N ALA A 114 33.59 -9.99 20.80
CA ALA A 114 34.07 -9.87 19.44
C ALA A 114 34.51 -11.25 18.92
N ALA A 115 33.68 -11.90 18.11
CA ALA A 115 34.12 -12.89 17.11
C ALA A 115 32.93 -13.33 16.23
N GLY A 116 32.84 -12.78 15.02
CA GLY A 116 31.92 -13.33 14.03
C GLY A 116 31.53 -12.38 12.91
N ASN A 117 32.52 -11.76 12.26
CA ASN A 117 32.34 -11.10 10.97
C ASN A 117 31.94 -12.15 9.91
N ASN A 118 30.67 -12.56 9.93
CA ASN A 118 30.01 -13.21 8.81
C ASN A 118 29.19 -12.13 8.13
N GLY A 119 29.78 -11.50 7.13
CA GLY A 119 29.07 -10.68 6.16
C GLY A 119 28.04 -11.54 5.43
N ARG A 120 26.89 -11.71 6.06
CA ARG A 120 25.63 -11.85 5.35
C ARG A 120 25.32 -10.45 4.87
N ASN A 121 25.63 -10.22 3.60
CA ASN A 121 25.12 -9.09 2.87
C ASN A 121 23.64 -9.39 2.61
N SER A 122 22.83 -9.37 3.67
CA SER A 122 21.39 -9.31 3.53
C SER A 122 21.11 -7.94 2.93
N ASN A 123 20.65 -7.91 1.69
CA ASN A 123 19.83 -6.81 1.22
C ASN A 123 18.47 -6.95 1.93
N GLU A 124 18.47 -6.95 3.27
CA GLU A 124 17.26 -6.74 4.02
C GLU A 124 16.81 -5.32 3.64
N ASP A 125 15.55 -5.21 3.26
CA ASP A 125 14.90 -3.93 2.98
C ASP A 125 14.74 -3.17 4.30
N ASP A 126 15.87 -2.74 4.87
CA ASP A 126 15.98 -2.22 6.23
C ASP A 126 15.37 -0.83 6.40
N GLY A 127 14.89 -0.23 5.30
CA GLY A 127 14.33 1.12 5.31
C GLY A 127 15.29 2.17 5.88
N ILE A 128 14.76 3.35 6.16
CA ILE A 128 15.43 4.40 6.94
C ILE A 128 14.63 4.83 8.16
N LEU A 129 13.37 4.39 8.25
CA LEU A 129 12.48 4.67 9.36
C LEU A 129 12.56 3.53 10.37
N SER A 130 12.47 3.88 11.64
CA SER A 130 12.41 2.93 12.75
C SER A 130 11.03 2.90 13.42
N SER A 131 10.18 3.90 13.13
CA SER A 131 8.82 4.01 13.64
C SER A 131 7.94 4.94 12.79
N SER A 132 6.63 4.87 12.98
CA SER A 132 5.67 5.81 12.36
C SER A 132 5.89 7.26 12.80
N ALA A 133 6.47 7.51 13.98
CA ALA A 133 6.76 8.84 14.47
C ALA A 133 7.89 9.54 13.68
N ASP A 134 8.76 8.78 13.00
CA ASP A 134 9.93 9.31 12.30
C ASP A 134 9.56 10.12 11.05
N ILE A 135 8.39 9.85 10.46
CA ILE A 135 7.98 10.51 9.21
C ILE A 135 7.60 11.98 9.43
N ASN A 136 7.34 12.38 10.68
CA ASN A 136 6.94 13.73 11.06
C ASN A 136 5.74 14.23 10.22
N LEU A 137 4.68 13.41 10.15
CA LEU A 137 3.43 13.75 9.46
C LEU A 137 2.76 14.95 10.14
N HIS A 138 2.37 15.95 9.35
CA HIS A 138 1.71 17.14 9.89
C HIS A 138 0.68 17.71 8.91
N ASP A 139 -0.45 18.14 9.47
CA ASP A 139 -1.54 18.83 8.77
C ASP A 139 -1.16 20.29 8.46
N ASP A 140 -1.59 20.80 7.31
CA ASP A 140 -1.50 22.23 6.97
C ASP A 140 -2.55 23.10 7.71
N GLY A 141 -3.40 22.46 8.52
CA GLY A 141 -4.48 23.04 9.31
C GLY A 141 -5.85 22.95 8.63
N SER A 142 -5.93 22.34 7.44
CA SER A 142 -7.18 22.07 6.73
C SER A 142 -7.84 20.75 7.14
N GLY A 143 -7.10 19.84 7.77
CA GLY A 143 -7.49 18.46 8.00
C GLY A 143 -7.62 17.66 6.70
N LYS A 144 -7.01 18.13 5.60
CA LYS A 144 -7.09 17.47 4.30
C LYS A 144 -5.72 17.30 3.66
N ASN A 145 -4.86 18.31 3.70
CA ASN A 145 -3.52 18.21 3.15
C ASN A 145 -2.51 18.06 4.27
N TYR A 146 -1.66 17.06 4.12
CA TYR A 146 -0.62 16.70 5.05
C TYR A 146 0.72 16.69 4.32
N THR A 147 1.79 16.90 5.08
CA THR A 147 3.15 16.78 4.59
C THR A 147 3.95 15.89 5.54
N PHE A 148 4.85 15.09 5.00
CA PHE A 148 5.82 14.31 5.76
C PHE A 148 7.18 14.37 5.07
N THR A 149 8.26 14.19 5.82
CA THR A 149 9.63 14.24 5.27
C THR A 149 10.21 12.84 5.25
N TYR A 150 10.71 12.41 4.10
CA TYR A 150 11.34 11.12 3.90
C TYR A 150 12.64 11.27 3.12
N ASN A 151 13.75 10.78 3.68
CA ASN A 151 15.10 10.91 3.10
C ASN A 151 15.48 12.36 2.74
N GLY A 152 14.99 13.34 3.51
CA GLY A 152 15.22 14.77 3.29
C GLY A 152 14.40 15.40 2.15
N GLU A 153 13.43 14.69 1.57
CA GLU A 153 12.44 15.21 0.61
C GLU A 153 11.06 15.27 1.29
N ASP A 154 10.31 16.34 1.02
CA ASP A 154 8.94 16.49 1.52
C ASP A 154 7.95 15.87 0.54
N PHE A 155 7.04 15.04 1.06
CA PHE A 155 5.96 14.39 0.33
C PHE A 155 4.61 14.94 0.77
N SER A 156 3.68 15.04 -0.17
CA SER A 156 2.30 15.45 0.12
C SER A 156 1.38 14.25 0.25
N ALA A 157 0.60 14.22 1.33
CA ALA A 157 -0.49 13.27 1.53
C ALA A 157 -1.82 14.04 1.57
N ILE A 158 -2.87 13.51 0.95
CA ILE A 158 -4.18 14.15 0.85
C ILE A 158 -5.24 13.18 1.34
N TYR A 159 -6.01 13.59 2.33
CA TYR A 159 -7.15 12.83 2.84
C TYR A 159 -8.45 13.34 2.22
N ILE A 160 -9.17 12.46 1.52
CA ILE A 160 -10.46 12.76 0.87
C ILE A 160 -11.42 11.59 1.12
N GLU A 161 -12.54 11.85 1.78
CA GLU A 161 -13.66 10.89 1.89
C GLU A 161 -13.23 9.48 2.30
N ASP A 162 -12.43 9.38 3.37
CA ASP A 162 -11.95 8.09 3.89
C ASP A 162 -10.90 7.39 3.00
N ASN A 163 -10.21 8.15 2.16
CA ASN A 163 -9.11 7.69 1.33
C ASN A 163 -7.90 8.61 1.53
N TRP A 164 -6.72 8.00 1.60
CA TRP A 164 -5.42 8.68 1.59
C TRP A 164 -4.77 8.57 0.22
N LYS A 165 -4.37 9.71 -0.34
CA LYS A 165 -3.53 9.77 -1.54
C LYS A 165 -2.15 10.31 -1.22
N ILE A 166 -1.08 9.61 -1.60
CA ILE A 166 0.30 10.09 -1.46
C ILE A 166 0.85 10.45 -2.83
N ILE A 167 1.31 11.69 -2.98
CA ILE A 167 1.84 12.21 -4.25
C ILE A 167 3.28 11.78 -4.45
N ASP A 168 3.61 11.35 -5.67
CA ASP A 168 4.93 10.86 -6.08
C ASP A 168 5.46 9.71 -5.20
N SER A 169 4.52 8.88 -4.72
CA SER A 169 4.77 7.77 -3.80
C SER A 169 5.71 6.71 -4.39
N TYR A 170 5.83 6.62 -5.72
CA TYR A 170 6.77 5.72 -6.43
C TYR A 170 8.26 5.92 -6.10
N LYS A 171 8.62 7.05 -5.48
CA LYS A 171 9.99 7.33 -5.05
C LYS A 171 10.39 6.57 -3.79
N ILE A 172 9.41 6.14 -2.98
CA ILE A 172 9.61 5.37 -1.75
C ILE A 172 9.47 3.90 -2.13
N ASN A 173 10.51 3.10 -1.96
CA ASN A 173 10.54 1.70 -2.42
C ASN A 173 10.82 0.69 -1.31
N SER A 174 11.08 1.17 -0.09
CA SER A 174 11.25 0.28 1.07
C SER A 174 9.88 -0.08 1.64
N VAL A 175 9.55 -1.37 1.65
CA VAL A 175 8.31 -1.91 2.19
C VAL A 175 8.24 -1.68 3.70
N SER A 176 9.36 -1.82 4.41
CA SER A 176 9.41 -1.53 5.85
C SER A 176 9.05 -0.06 6.13
N ASP A 177 9.59 0.87 5.34
CA ASP A 177 9.24 2.29 5.46
C ASP A 177 7.79 2.57 5.05
N MET A 178 7.28 1.92 4.00
CA MET A 178 5.87 2.03 3.61
C MET A 178 4.94 1.63 4.76
N LEU A 179 5.25 0.56 5.48
CA LEU A 179 4.47 0.13 6.66
C LEU A 179 4.44 1.21 7.73
N TYR A 180 5.58 1.82 8.07
CA TYR A 180 5.61 2.92 9.04
C TYR A 180 4.84 4.15 8.57
N ILE A 181 4.92 4.47 7.27
CA ILE A 181 4.17 5.58 6.69
C ILE A 181 2.66 5.29 6.73
N CYS A 182 2.23 4.11 6.30
CA CYS A 182 0.83 3.68 6.34
C CYS A 182 0.28 3.70 7.77
N GLN A 183 1.05 3.21 8.75
CA GLN A 183 0.64 3.25 10.15
C GLN A 183 0.47 4.70 10.65
N ALA A 184 1.40 5.60 10.31
CA ALA A 184 1.27 7.01 10.67
C ALA A 184 0.01 7.66 10.07
N LEU A 185 -0.35 7.30 8.84
CA LEU A 185 -1.57 7.78 8.18
C LEU A 185 -2.84 7.26 8.89
N ILE A 186 -2.86 5.97 9.26
CA ILE A 186 -3.96 5.35 10.02
C ILE A 186 -4.11 6.00 11.40
N ASP A 187 -3.00 6.24 12.10
CA ASP A 187 -2.98 6.87 13.42
C ASP A 187 -3.58 8.29 13.40
N GLU A 188 -3.38 9.02 12.29
CA GLU A 188 -3.97 10.33 12.07
C GLU A 188 -5.44 10.24 11.63
N LYS A 189 -5.73 9.42 10.60
CA LYS A 189 -7.09 9.13 10.13
C LYS A 189 -7.20 7.70 9.61
N PRO A 190 -8.03 6.84 10.23
CA PRO A 190 -8.21 5.48 9.77
C PRO A 190 -8.92 5.45 8.42
N VAL A 191 -8.69 4.39 7.66
CA VAL A 191 -9.28 4.12 6.34
C VAL A 191 -10.15 2.88 6.45
N HIS A 192 -11.40 2.94 6.00
CA HIS A 192 -12.24 1.76 6.02
C HIS A 192 -11.78 0.73 4.98
N GLY A 193 -12.02 -0.54 5.29
CA GLY A 193 -11.92 -1.61 4.30
C GLY A 193 -13.05 -1.52 3.28
N ARG A 194 -13.00 -2.39 2.26
CA ARG A 194 -13.97 -2.44 1.17
C ARG A 194 -15.43 -2.59 1.61
N ASP A 195 -15.66 -3.20 2.78
CA ASP A 195 -16.99 -3.39 3.34
C ASP A 195 -17.57 -2.14 4.02
N MET A 196 -16.78 -1.06 4.14
CA MET A 196 -17.12 0.17 4.87
C MET A 196 -17.52 -0.07 6.33
N GLN A 197 -17.11 -1.19 6.93
CA GLN A 197 -17.40 -1.57 8.32
C GLN A 197 -16.12 -1.89 9.09
N SER A 198 -15.18 -2.56 8.45
CA SER A 198 -13.83 -2.81 8.94
C SER A 198 -12.92 -1.62 8.65
N TYR A 199 -11.78 -1.56 9.31
CA TYR A 199 -10.69 -0.63 9.00
C TYR A 199 -9.51 -1.41 8.43
N ARG A 200 -8.77 -0.78 7.51
CA ARG A 200 -7.53 -1.31 6.95
C ARG A 200 -6.41 -1.24 7.99
N ASP A 201 -5.48 -2.17 7.89
CA ASP A 201 -4.20 -2.12 8.59
C ASP A 201 -3.09 -1.61 7.66
N ALA A 202 -1.89 -1.43 8.23
CA ALA A 202 -0.75 -0.87 7.52
C ALA A 202 -0.23 -1.84 6.45
N GLU A 203 -0.32 -3.14 6.69
CA GLU A 203 0.08 -4.22 5.79
C GLU A 203 -0.76 -4.20 4.51
N ASP A 204 -2.09 -4.13 4.63
CA ASP A 204 -3.02 -4.03 3.50
C ASP A 204 -2.76 -2.78 2.65
N MET A 205 -2.46 -1.65 3.29
CA MET A 205 -2.13 -0.41 2.57
C MET A 205 -0.76 -0.51 1.90
N ALA A 206 0.27 -1.00 2.60
CA ALA A 206 1.61 -1.14 2.04
C ALA A 206 1.64 -2.11 0.84
N TYR A 207 0.88 -3.20 0.88
CA TYR A 207 0.75 -4.12 -0.27
C TYR A 207 0.24 -3.41 -1.53
N GLU A 208 -0.83 -2.62 -1.40
CA GLU A 208 -1.39 -1.83 -2.52
C GLU A 208 -0.37 -0.80 -3.05
N TRP A 209 0.39 -0.17 -2.15
CA TRP A 209 1.46 0.75 -2.55
C TRP A 209 2.54 0.02 -3.36
N VAL A 210 2.98 -1.18 -2.93
CA VAL A 210 3.94 -1.98 -3.69
C VAL A 210 3.41 -2.29 -5.09
N GLN A 211 2.14 -2.65 -5.23
CA GLN A 211 1.51 -2.87 -6.54
C GLN A 211 1.54 -1.60 -7.40
N HIS A 212 1.23 -0.42 -6.83
CA HIS A 212 1.35 0.86 -7.52
C HIS A 212 2.77 1.14 -8.01
N ASN A 213 3.78 0.92 -7.16
CA ASN A 213 5.17 1.11 -7.53
C ASN A 213 5.60 0.16 -8.65
N MET A 214 5.18 -1.10 -8.57
CA MET A 214 5.44 -2.10 -9.61
C MET A 214 4.80 -1.67 -10.93
N ALA A 215 3.52 -1.27 -10.90
CA ALA A 215 2.80 -0.73 -12.05
C ALA A 215 3.57 0.44 -12.69
N TYR A 216 4.04 1.39 -11.87
CA TYR A 216 4.81 2.53 -12.36
C TYR A 216 6.11 2.09 -13.05
N GLN A 217 6.80 1.09 -12.52
CA GLN A 217 8.07 0.60 -13.08
C GLN A 217 7.89 -0.15 -14.40
N ILE A 218 6.88 -1.02 -14.49
CA ILE A 218 6.67 -1.89 -15.66
C ILE A 218 5.94 -1.18 -16.80
N LEU A 219 5.08 -0.21 -16.48
CA LEU A 219 4.32 0.48 -17.50
C LEU A 219 5.25 1.41 -18.31
N PRO A 220 5.04 1.49 -19.63
CA PRO A 220 5.87 2.31 -20.49
C PRO A 220 5.55 3.80 -20.34
N ASP A 221 6.54 4.64 -20.63
CA ASP A 221 6.37 6.08 -20.61
C ASP A 221 5.26 6.52 -21.59
N GLY A 222 4.44 7.47 -21.16
CA GLY A 222 3.27 7.95 -21.92
C GLY A 222 2.05 7.02 -21.85
N ASN A 223 2.08 5.94 -21.08
CA ASN A 223 0.86 5.25 -20.66
C ASN A 223 0.13 6.09 -19.60
N ASP A 224 -1.16 6.36 -19.81
CA ASP A 224 -1.98 7.11 -18.85
C ASP A 224 -1.98 6.45 -17.46
N MET A 225 -1.99 5.11 -17.41
CA MET A 225 -1.90 4.34 -16.15
C MET A 225 -0.60 4.56 -15.40
N LYS A 226 0.51 4.79 -16.09
CA LYS A 226 1.79 5.09 -15.43
C LYS A 226 1.71 6.42 -14.68
N ALA A 227 0.99 7.40 -15.24
CA ALA A 227 0.77 8.67 -14.56
C ALA A 227 -0.13 8.53 -13.32
N HIS A 228 -1.03 7.54 -13.30
CA HIS A 228 -1.83 7.20 -12.11
C HIS A 228 -0.99 6.46 -11.07
N ALA A 229 -0.21 5.47 -11.49
CA ALA A 229 0.63 4.64 -10.62
C ALA A 229 1.76 5.40 -9.89
N LYS A 230 2.05 6.65 -10.31
CA LYS A 230 3.04 7.50 -9.64
C LYS A 230 2.58 7.95 -8.24
N ASP A 231 1.26 7.97 -8.01
CA ASP A 231 0.66 8.31 -6.73
C ASP A 231 -0.08 7.06 -6.23
N VAL A 232 0.01 6.72 -4.95
CA VAL A 232 -0.86 5.69 -4.35
C VAL A 232 -2.12 6.37 -3.84
N ASP A 233 -3.27 5.78 -4.12
CA ASP A 233 -4.59 6.19 -3.65
C ASP A 233 -5.24 5.00 -2.95
N PHE A 234 -5.22 4.99 -1.62
CA PHE A 234 -5.73 3.91 -0.77
C PHE A 234 -7.26 3.82 -0.82
N ASP A 235 -7.82 3.60 -2.00
CA ASP A 235 -9.25 3.44 -2.24
C ASP A 235 -9.72 2.15 -1.56
N PRO A 236 -10.69 2.21 -0.64
CA PRO A 236 -11.29 1.01 -0.06
C PRO A 236 -11.77 0.01 -1.11
N GLN A 237 -12.14 0.45 -2.32
CA GLN A 237 -12.56 -0.42 -3.42
C GLN A 237 -11.42 -1.25 -4.02
N ASP A 238 -10.16 -0.83 -3.86
CA ASP A 238 -8.99 -1.52 -4.39
C ASP A 238 -8.38 -2.53 -3.39
N GLN A 239 -8.91 -2.58 -2.15
CA GLN A 239 -8.47 -3.55 -1.15
C GLN A 239 -8.65 -5.00 -1.63
N ASN A 240 -7.59 -5.80 -1.48
CA ASN A 240 -7.51 -7.21 -1.87
C ASN A 240 -7.67 -7.46 -3.38
N LYS A 241 -7.47 -6.45 -4.23
CA LYS A 241 -7.34 -6.68 -5.66
C LYS A 241 -5.90 -6.98 -6.02
N ASP A 242 -5.71 -7.88 -6.96
CA ASP A 242 -4.41 -8.07 -7.58
C ASP A 242 -4.13 -6.97 -8.64
N PHE A 243 -2.91 -6.95 -9.17
CA PHE A 243 -2.53 -5.97 -10.18
C PHE A 243 -3.35 -6.08 -11.48
N ASP A 244 -3.73 -7.29 -11.86
CA ASP A 244 -4.49 -7.55 -13.09
C ASP A 244 -5.92 -7.02 -12.97
N GLU A 245 -6.56 -7.22 -11.81
CA GLU A 245 -7.87 -6.67 -11.47
C GLU A 245 -7.84 -5.14 -11.44
N ILE A 246 -6.84 -4.54 -10.79
CA ILE A 246 -6.66 -3.07 -10.77
C ILE A 246 -6.45 -2.54 -12.19
N TYR A 247 -5.63 -3.21 -13.00
CA TYR A 247 -5.39 -2.82 -14.39
C TYR A 247 -6.66 -2.90 -15.23
N LYS A 248 -7.44 -3.97 -15.07
CA LYS A 248 -8.69 -4.18 -15.77
C LYS A 248 -9.76 -3.17 -15.39
N ASP A 249 -9.91 -2.85 -14.11
CA ASP A 249 -10.88 -1.85 -13.64
C ASP A 249 -10.57 -0.46 -14.19
N ARG A 250 -9.28 -0.09 -14.23
CA ARG A 250 -8.86 1.25 -14.67
C ARG A 250 -8.78 1.39 -16.20
N THR A 251 -8.48 0.32 -16.94
CA THR A 251 -8.31 0.38 -18.42
C THR A 251 -9.45 -0.25 -19.22
N GLY A 252 -10.26 -1.10 -18.59
CA GLY A 252 -11.25 -1.95 -19.25
C GLY A 252 -10.65 -3.08 -20.10
N LYS A 253 -9.37 -3.40 -19.92
CA LYS A 253 -8.62 -4.40 -20.70
C LYS A 253 -7.95 -5.42 -19.78
N GLU A 254 -7.84 -6.66 -20.26
CA GLU A 254 -6.96 -7.64 -19.62
C GLU A 254 -5.50 -7.22 -19.79
N LEU A 255 -4.67 -7.46 -18.78
CA LEU A 255 -3.24 -7.25 -18.88
C LEU A 255 -2.67 -8.24 -19.89
N SER A 256 -2.04 -7.75 -20.97
CA SER A 256 -1.33 -8.59 -21.92
C SER A 256 0.17 -8.33 -21.83
N LEU A 257 0.98 -9.40 -21.90
CA LEU A 257 2.44 -9.27 -21.96
C LEU A 257 2.88 -8.47 -23.18
N ASP A 258 2.10 -8.50 -24.27
CA ASP A 258 2.34 -7.69 -25.46
C ASP A 258 2.24 -6.19 -25.15
N ASP A 259 1.29 -5.76 -24.31
CA ASP A 259 1.17 -4.35 -23.89
C ASP A 259 2.40 -3.86 -23.09
N ILE A 260 3.06 -4.78 -22.37
CA ILE A 260 4.28 -4.51 -21.59
C ILE A 260 5.51 -4.54 -22.53
N LEU A 261 5.62 -5.54 -23.40
CA LEU A 261 6.80 -5.80 -24.22
C LEU A 261 6.88 -4.92 -25.49
N ASP A 262 5.76 -4.60 -26.14
CA ASP A 262 5.74 -3.81 -27.39
C ASP A 262 6.29 -2.40 -27.19
N LYS A 263 6.32 -1.89 -25.95
CA LYS A 263 6.82 -0.55 -25.64
C LYS A 263 8.22 -0.52 -25.01
N LEU A 264 8.84 -1.68 -24.80
CA LEU A 264 10.24 -1.80 -24.36
C LEU A 264 11.24 -1.82 -25.53
N ASN A 265 10.75 -1.93 -26.77
CA ASN A 265 11.54 -1.90 -28.01
C ASN A 265 11.45 -0.57 -28.75
#